data_AF-A0A6L7GUR8-F1
#
_entry.id   AF-A0A6L7GUR8-F1
#
_cell.length_a   1.000
_cell.length_b   1.000
_cell.length_c   1.000
_cell.angle_alpha   90.00
_cell.angle_beta   90.00
_cell.angle_gamma   90.00
#
_symmetry.space_group_name_H-M   'P 1'
#
loop_
_entity.id
_entity.type
_entity.pdbx_description
1 polymer ?
#
loop_
_entity_poly.entity_id
_entity_poly.type
_entity_poly.pdbx_seq_one_letter_code
_entity_poly.pdbx_strand_id
1 'polypeptide(L)' 'MGRGRAKAKQTKVARQLKYSTPHTDFDSLQRELSGSEDSADRRDPVDEWADEDEWRRA' A
#
# COMPACT_ATOMS: atom_id res chain seq x y z
N MET A 1 11.68 36.77 11.50
CA MET A 1 10.47 37.01 10.67
C MET A 1 10.11 35.90 9.66
N GLY A 2 10.90 34.83 9.45
CA GLY A 2 10.61 33.80 8.41
C GLY A 2 9.88 32.53 8.85
N ARG A 3 9.81 32.23 10.16
CA ARG A 3 9.29 30.95 10.67
C ARG A 3 7.79 30.72 10.40
N GLY A 4 6.95 31.76 10.45
CA GLY A 4 5.51 31.63 10.22
C GLY A 4 5.16 31.16 8.81
N ARG A 5 5.90 31.64 7.80
CA ARG A 5 5.70 31.24 6.40
C ARG A 5 6.13 29.79 6.16
N ALA A 6 7.27 29.38 6.74
CA ALA A 6 7.73 28.00 6.65
C ALA A 6 6.72 27.04 7.33
N LYS A 7 6.24 27.39 8.53
CA LYS A 7 5.22 26.60 9.25
C LYS A 7 3.94 26.47 8.43
N ALA A 8 3.44 27.56 7.85
CA ALA A 8 2.25 27.52 6.99
C ALA A 8 2.43 26.63 5.76
N LYS A 9 3.60 26.69 5.09
CA LYS A 9 3.93 25.81 3.96
C LYS A 9 3.94 24.33 4.39
N GLN A 10 4.58 24.01 5.52
CA GLN A 10 4.66 22.65 6.03
C GLN A 10 3.27 22.10 6.42
N THR A 11 2.42 22.90 7.07
CA THR A 11 1.05 22.48 7.40
C THR A 11 0.21 22.22 6.14
N LYS A 12 0.39 23.03 5.08
CA LYS A 12 -0.29 22.80 3.79
C LYS A 12 0.14 21.47 3.16
N VAL A 13 1.45 21.22 3.11
CA VAL A 13 2.02 19.97 2.55
C VAL A 13 1.57 18.76 3.36
N ALA A 14 1.64 18.84 4.69
CA ALA A 14 1.19 17.76 5.57
C ALA A 14 -0.30 17.45 5.41
N ARG A 15 -1.15 18.48 5.24
CA ARG A 15 -2.58 18.27 4.97
C ARG A 15 -2.79 17.63 3.60
N GLN A 16 -2.06 18.05 2.57
CA GLN A 16 -2.12 17.40 1.26
C GLN A 16 -1.72 15.93 1.35
N LEU A 17 -0.63 15.60 2.06
CA LEU A 17 -0.20 14.21 2.25
C LEU A 17 -1.21 13.38 3.06
N LYS A 18 -1.79 13.95 4.13
CA LYS A 18 -2.71 13.23 5.02
C LYS A 18 -4.07 12.96 4.35
N TYR A 19 -4.53 13.88 3.52
CA TYR A 19 -5.88 13.84 2.95
C TYR A 19 -5.89 13.71 1.43
N SER A 20 -4.74 13.55 0.75
CA SER A 20 -4.75 13.12 -0.64
C SER A 20 -5.08 11.64 -0.67
N THR A 21 -6.24 11.32 -1.21
CA THR A 21 -6.50 9.97 -1.70
C THR A 21 -5.57 9.73 -2.89
N PRO A 22 -4.71 8.71 -2.86
CA PRO A 22 -3.95 8.33 -4.04
C PRO A 22 -4.93 8.04 -5.17
N HIS A 23 -4.65 8.56 -6.36
CA HIS A 23 -5.41 8.20 -7.55
C HIS A 23 -4.92 6.81 -7.99
N THR A 24 -5.67 5.77 -7.65
CA THR A 24 -5.39 4.41 -8.09
C THR A 24 -5.91 4.22 -9.49
N ASP A 25 -5.06 3.74 -10.39
CA ASP A 25 -5.48 3.32 -11.72
C ASP A 25 -6.15 1.94 -11.63
N PHE A 26 -7.48 1.93 -11.64
CA PHE A 26 -8.28 0.72 -11.52
C PHE A 26 -8.11 -0.20 -12.74
N ASP A 27 -7.83 0.34 -13.92
CA ASP A 27 -7.64 -0.46 -15.14
C ASP A 27 -6.33 -1.26 -15.06
N SER A 28 -5.27 -0.63 -14.55
CA SER A 28 -4.00 -1.32 -14.29
C SER A 28 -4.15 -2.40 -13.21
N LEU A 29 -4.85 -2.08 -12.11
CA LEU A 29 -5.07 -3.02 -11.01
C LEU A 29 -5.88 -4.24 -11.45
N GLN A 30 -6.94 -4.02 -12.24
CA GLN A 30 -7.77 -5.11 -12.76
C GLN A 30 -6.98 -6.04 -13.67
N ARG A 31 -6.11 -5.49 -14.54
CA ARG A 31 -5.25 -6.29 -15.41
C ARG A 31 -4.29 -7.17 -14.60
N GLU A 32 -3.66 -6.61 -13.57
CA GLU A 32 -2.76 -7.37 -12.68
C GLU A 32 -3.51 -8.51 -11.98
N LEU A 33 -4.66 -8.24 -11.37
CA LEU A 33 -5.49 -9.27 -10.72
C LEU A 33 -5.92 -10.37 -11.69
N SER A 34 -6.41 -10.00 -12.88
CA SER A 34 -6.83 -10.98 -13.89
C SER A 34 -5.66 -11.80 -14.47
N GLY A 35 -4.44 -11.25 -14.49
CA GLY A 35 -3.24 -11.93 -14.94
C GLY A 35 -2.61 -12.85 -13.88
N SER A 36 -2.88 -12.58 -12.60
CA SER A 36 -2.43 -13.40 -11.47
C SER A 36 -3.24 -14.68 -11.28
N GLU A 37 -4.48 -14.77 -11.78
CA GLU A 37 -5.29 -16.00 -11.70
C GLU A 37 -4.65 -17.18 -12.46
N ASP A 38 -3.94 -16.93 -13.56
CA ASP A 38 -3.23 -17.97 -14.33
C ASP A 38 -1.93 -18.43 -13.63
N SER A 39 -1.40 -17.65 -12.69
CA SER A 39 -0.20 -17.99 -11.89
C SER A 39 -0.53 -18.56 -10.50
N ALA A 40 -1.82 -18.63 -10.12
CA ALA A 40 -2.28 -19.13 -8.83
C ALA A 40 -2.04 -20.63 -8.61
N ASP A 41 -1.60 -21.38 -9.63
CA ASP A 41 -1.11 -22.75 -9.48
C ASP A 41 0.24 -22.83 -8.72
N ARG A 42 0.89 -21.69 -8.45
CA ARG A 42 2.10 -21.63 -7.62
C ARG A 42 1.82 -21.04 -6.25
N ARG A 43 1.38 -21.91 -5.32
CA ARG A 43 1.32 -21.71 -3.85
C ARG A 43 0.60 -20.42 -3.41
N ASP A 44 -0.58 -20.61 -2.83
CA ASP A 44 -1.37 -19.54 -2.23
C ASP A 44 -0.55 -18.77 -1.17
N PRO A 45 -0.45 -17.42 -1.24
CA PRO A 45 0.28 -16.61 -0.26
C PRO A 45 -0.20 -16.80 1.19
N VAL A 46 -1.44 -17.26 1.39
CA VAL A 46 -2.02 -17.56 2.71
C VAL A 46 -1.37 -18.78 3.34
N ASP A 47 -0.91 -19.74 2.51
CA ASP A 47 -0.18 -20.94 2.95
C ASP A 47 1.20 -20.58 3.51
N GLU A 48 1.85 -19.56 2.91
CA GLU A 48 3.17 -19.06 3.37
C GLU A 48 3.10 -18.34 4.71
N TRP A 49 2.00 -17.65 5.00
CA TRP A 49 1.81 -16.99 6.31
C TRP A 49 1.43 -17.99 7.41
N ALA A 50 0.72 -19.06 7.06
CA ALA A 50 0.38 -20.12 8.00
C ALA A 50 1.64 -20.85 8.51
N ASP A 51 2.61 -21.12 7.63
CA ASP A 51 3.90 -21.74 7.99
C ASP A 51 4.71 -20.88 8.96
N GLU A 52 4.69 -19.54 8.81
CA GLU A 52 5.48 -18.61 9.62
C GLU A 52 4.91 -18.43 11.04
N ASP A 53 3.58 -18.45 11.18
CA ASP A 53 2.90 -18.43 12.49
C ASP A 53 3.08 -19.76 13.25
N GLU A 54 3.19 -20.90 12.54
CA GLU A 54 3.50 -22.20 13.15
C GLU A 54 4.93 -22.26 13.71
N TRP A 55 5.91 -21.71 12.98
CA TRP A 55 7.29 -21.56 13.48
C TRP A 55 7.43 -20.60 14.67
N ARG A 56 6.56 -19.60 14.79
CA ARG A 56 6.56 -18.68 15.95
C ARG A 56 5.94 -19.28 17.20
N ARG A 57 5.19 -20.37 17.07
CA ARG A 57 4.43 -20.99 18.16
C ARG A 57 5.13 -22.21 18.78
N ALA A 58 6.09 -22.82 18.07
CA ALA A 58 6.98 -23.85 18.57
C ALA A 58 8.09 -23.28 19.45
#